data_AF-A0A2K9LEV7-F1
#
_entry.id   AF-A0A2K9LEV7-F1
#
_cell.length_a   1.000
_cell.length_b   1.000
_cell.length_c   1.000
_cell.angle_alpha   90.00
_cell.angle_beta   90.00
_cell.angle_gamma   90.00
#
_symmetry.space_group_name_H-M   'P 1'
#
loop_
_entity.id
_entity.type
_entity.pdbx_description
1 polymer ?
#
loop_
_entity_poly.entity_id
_entity_poly.type
_entity_poly.pdbx_seq_one_letter_code
_entity_poly.pdbx_strand_id
1 'polypeptide(L)' 'MALYESEHTKFMREWLEKHPEELEEQKKGRALWWDKPQDLARNARIAQSHVPVKPYYYDTNH' A
#
# COMPACT_ATOMS: atom_id res chain seq x y z
N MET A 1 12.84 -27.98 -2.73
CA MET A 1 13.55 -27.08 -3.65
C MET A 1 13.47 -25.67 -3.10
N ALA A 2 14.59 -24.96 -2.96
CA ALA A 2 14.50 -23.50 -2.76
C ALA A 2 13.93 -22.89 -4.05
N LEU A 3 12.88 -22.08 -3.95
CA LEU A 3 12.40 -21.26 -5.08
C LEU A 3 13.56 -20.39 -5.57
N TYR A 4 13.67 -20.19 -6.88
CA TYR A 4 14.64 -19.24 -7.44
C TYR A 4 14.43 -17.85 -6.84
N GLU A 5 15.51 -17.27 -6.33
CA GLU A 5 15.58 -15.89 -5.87
C GLU A 5 16.46 -15.11 -6.84
N SER A 6 16.05 -13.89 -7.21
CA SER A 6 16.89 -13.06 -8.07
C SER A 6 18.10 -12.53 -7.30
N GLU A 7 19.24 -12.36 -7.98
CA GLU A 7 20.45 -11.77 -7.40
C GLU A 7 20.18 -10.40 -6.76
N HIS A 8 19.26 -9.61 -7.34
CA HIS A 8 18.86 -8.31 -6.81
C HIS A 8 18.14 -8.44 -5.47
N THR A 9 17.22 -9.41 -5.36
CA THR A 9 16.50 -9.67 -4.10
C THR A 9 17.48 -10.10 -3.02
N LYS A 10 18.41 -11.01 -3.36
CA LYS A 10 19.44 -11.47 -2.44
C LYS A 10 20.34 -10.32 -1.97
N PHE A 11 20.81 -9.49 -2.90
CA PHE A 11 21.61 -8.30 -2.61
C PHE A 11 20.88 -7.34 -1.65
N MET A 12 19.63 -6.98 -1.96
CA MET A 12 18.86 -6.05 -1.14
C MET A 12 18.66 -6.58 0.28
N ARG A 13 18.40 -7.89 0.44
CA ARG A 13 18.28 -8.52 1.75
C ARG A 13 19.58 -8.46 2.54
N GLU A 14 20.69 -8.92 1.95
CA GLU A 14 21.99 -8.91 2.60
C GLU A 14 22.46 -7.48 2.95
N TRP A 15 22.10 -6.50 2.13
CA TRP A 15 22.41 -5.09 2.40
C TRP A 15 21.58 -4.54 3.56
N LEU A 16 20.28 -4.80 3.60
CA LEU A 16 19.40 -4.37 4.70
C LEU A 16 19.75 -5.03 6.03
N GLU A 17 20.21 -6.29 6.02
CA GLU A 17 20.72 -6.96 7.23
C GLU A 17 21.95 -6.23 7.80
N LYS A 18 22.78 -5.63 6.94
CA LYS A 18 23.98 -4.89 7.33
C LYS A 18 23.70 -3.43 7.71
N HIS A 19 22.56 -2.86 7.30
CA HIS A 19 22.20 -1.45 7.49
C HIS A 19 20.81 -1.32 8.16
N PRO A 20 20.66 -1.73 9.43
CA PRO A 20 19.37 -1.66 10.12
C PRO A 20 18.81 -0.23 10.26
N GLU A 21 19.66 0.80 10.22
CA GLU A 21 19.26 2.21 10.24
C GLU A 21 18.38 2.60 9.05
N GLU A 22 18.56 1.96 7.91
CA GLU A 22 17.81 2.22 6.68
C GLU A 22 16.37 1.73 6.80
N LEU A 23 16.08 0.77 7.70
CA LEU A 23 14.71 0.39 8.02
C LEU A 23 13.95 1.53 8.71
N GLU A 24 14.63 2.30 9.56
CA GLU A 24 14.03 3.45 10.21
C GLU A 24 13.83 4.61 9.23
N GLU A 25 14.79 4.87 8.34
CA GLU A 25 14.62 5.85 7.26
C GLU A 25 13.50 5.45 6.29
N GLN A 26 13.38 4.16 5.95
CA GLN A 26 12.26 3.67 5.14
C GLN A 26 10.91 3.92 5.82
N LYS A 27 10.81 3.68 7.13
CA LYS A 27 9.59 3.98 7.91
C LYS A 27 9.28 5.49 7.89
N LYS A 28 10.29 6.34 8.13
CA LYS A 28 10.13 7.81 8.08
C LYS A 28 9.68 8.28 6.70
N GLY A 29 10.31 7.75 5.64
CA GLY A 29 9.95 8.05 4.26
C GLY A 29 8.52 7.65 3.91
N ARG A 30 8.08 6.45 4.31
CA ARG A 30 6.68 6.03 4.17
C ARG A 30 5.72 6.92 4.95
N ALA A 31 6.06 7.28 6.19
CA ALA A 31 5.21 8.13 7.01
C ALA A 31 5.07 9.56 6.47
N LEU A 32 6.09 10.06 5.77
CA LEU A 32 6.07 11.39 5.19
C LEU A 32 4.89 11.55 4.23
N TRP A 33 4.68 10.60 3.31
CA TRP A 33 3.65 10.73 2.30
C TRP A 33 2.48 9.75 2.49
N TRP A 34 2.73 8.48 2.86
CA TRP A 34 1.72 7.41 2.82
C TRP A 34 1.05 7.13 4.17
N ASP A 35 1.79 7.04 5.28
CA ASP A 35 1.22 6.64 6.58
C ASP A 35 0.50 7.82 7.27
N LYS A 36 -0.62 8.26 6.68
CA LYS A 36 -1.48 9.31 7.23
C LYS A 36 -2.53 8.72 8.18
N PRO A 37 -2.82 9.38 9.32
CA PRO A 37 -3.83 8.91 10.25
C PRO A 37 -5.20 8.81 9.56
N GLN A 38 -5.88 7.70 9.77
CA GLN A 38 -7.20 7.43 9.20
C GLN A 38 -8.27 7.62 10.28
N ASP A 39 -9.34 8.34 9.96
CA ASP A 39 -10.54 8.40 10.80
C ASP A 39 -11.46 7.23 10.44
N LEU A 40 -11.42 6.18 11.27
CA LEU A 40 -12.22 4.97 11.07
C LEU A 40 -13.72 5.24 11.12
N ALA A 41 -14.17 6.17 11.96
CA ALA A 41 -15.58 6.52 12.06
C ALA A 41 -16.06 7.26 10.80
N ARG A 42 -15.23 8.14 10.25
CA ARG A 42 -15.48 8.76 8.94
C ARG A 42 -15.51 7.72 7.82
N ASN A 43 -14.56 6.79 7.79
CA ASN A 43 -14.53 5.75 6.77
C ASN A 43 -15.79 4.86 6.83
N ALA A 44 -16.26 4.52 8.03
CA ALA A 44 -17.51 3.79 8.22
C ALA A 44 -18.73 4.58 7.69
N ARG A 45 -18.82 5.89 7.98
CA ARG A 45 -19.89 6.74 7.45
C ARG A 45 -19.86 6.84 5.92
N ILE A 46 -18.66 6.96 5.32
CA ILE A 46 -18.50 6.98 3.87
C ILE A 46 -18.99 5.67 3.25
N ALA A 47 -18.60 4.53 3.82
CA ALA A 47 -19.05 3.22 3.35
C ALA A 47 -20.57 3.06 3.44
N GLN A 48 -21.20 3.53 4.53
CA GLN A 48 -22.66 3.52 4.69
C GLN A 48 -23.38 4.43 3.70
N SER A 49 -22.74 5.53 3.27
CA SER A 49 -23.32 6.47 2.30
C SER A 49 -23.21 6.03 0.84
N HIS A 50 -22.60 4.87 0.56
CA HIS A 50 -22.37 4.41 -0.80
C HIS A 50 -23.68 4.08 -1.51
N VAL A 51 -23.88 4.64 -2.71
CA VAL A 51 -25.04 4.38 -3.58
C VAL A 51 -24.58 3.55 -4.79
N PRO A 52 -25.34 2.55 -5.27
CA PRO A 52 -25.00 1.81 -6.47
C PRO A 52 -24.79 2.73 -7.68
N VAL A 53 -23.68 2.55 -8.39
CA VAL A 53 -23.34 3.28 -9.62
C VAL A 53 -23.30 2.31 -10.80
N LYS A 54 -23.70 2.77 -11.99
CA LYS A 54 -23.54 1.98 -13.22
C LYS A 54 -22.05 1.71 -13.48
N PRO A 55 -21.66 0.50 -13.97
CA PRO A 55 -20.28 0.20 -14.36
C PRO A 55 -19.74 1.17 -15.43
N TYR A 56 -20.62 1.63 -16.31
CA TYR A 56 -20.33 2.65 -17.31
C TYR A 56 -21.42 3.72 -17.29
N TYR A 57 -21.06 4.95 -16.92
CA TYR A 57 -22.01 6.04 -16.69
C TYR A 57 -22.75 6.48 -17.96
N TYR A 58 -22.13 6.25 -19.12
CA TYR A 58 -22.67 6.58 -20.43
C TYR A 58 -23.34 5.37 -21.11
N ASP A 59 -23.54 4.25 -20.42
CA ASP A 59 -24.30 3.15 -20.99
C ASP A 59 -25.77 3.56 -21.13
N THR A 60 -26.20 3.65 -22.38
CA THR A 60 -27.57 4.00 -22.79
C THR A 60 -28.51 2.80 -22.74
N ASN A 61 -27.99 1.59 -22.54
CA ASN A 61 -28.82 0.40 -22.39
C ASN A 61 -29.44 0.37 -20.98
N HIS A 62 -30.71 -0.03 -20.91
CA HIS A 62 -31.51 -0.13 -19.69
C HIS A 62 -31.57 -1.58 -19.20
#